data_AF-A0AA39QEW6-F1
#
_entry.id   AF-A0AA39QEW6-F1
#
_cell.length_a   1.000
_cell.length_b   1.000
_cell.length_c   1.000
_cell.angle_alpha   90.00
_cell.angle_beta   90.00
_cell.angle_gamma   90.00
#
_symmetry.space_group_name_H-M   'P 1'
#
loop_
_entity.id
_entity.type
_entity.pdbx_description
1 polymer ?
#
loop_
_entity_poly.entity_id
_entity_poly.type
_entity_poly.pdbx_seq_one_letter_code
_entity_poly.pdbx_strand_id
1 'polypeptide(L)'
;MATDTIDPPSYLPNSPHLSSAGSDFDLPTYTQHRRGDDVSTLTTHHRYEICTNNRKAWATLTLQSRAISADRIPLFWQGDNIAGSLSLDIEKEDPIKMIKITMQGKLLTGQSSDSWVFLEEIKVLWAKGMGNPRVPPSSFNENYQGKMVGKYDWDFSLPIPAEVTAPPGSSPSMIFQGSGPFRLPQTLLEQNIRTGIQYELCVSIKRSRFHPTSRIQTMFGYVPLTRPDAPSLLRQLAYQENSPLLGPDADPDGWQRVSSFTVKGTVFKDREVQVNCVLSLAKPLCYTRGTVIPCFITLASADTQALNLLATPSCIPIRLRRHVTDYSPDFAPNSPTEFRRPNTIDVPKRWKVSSEDLGTGVWWPVREDVQEHSKRLNGEIKLSQNLKSTCVIGNFMIQYSVVILPFSATAFVSEKHSGKPLAEFDIEIATAYASGPRPLAYAQHPRDGEVVIRENYTILSSTSVSFA
;
A
#
# COMPACT_ATOMS: atom_id res chain seq x y z
N MET A 1 1.54 -59.80 -9.99
CA MET A 1 2.28 -60.05 -11.25
C MET A 1 1.27 -59.99 -12.37
N ALA A 2 1.68 -59.41 -13.50
CA ALA A 2 0.93 -59.15 -14.74
C ALA A 2 0.03 -57.89 -14.72
N THR A 3 0.59 -56.86 -15.36
CA THR A 3 0.00 -55.62 -15.85
C THR A 3 -0.72 -55.89 -17.18
N ASP A 4 -2.00 -55.56 -17.28
CA ASP A 4 -2.69 -55.47 -18.57
C ASP A 4 -2.94 -53.99 -18.92
N THR A 5 -2.28 -53.58 -19.99
CA THR A 5 -2.40 -52.28 -20.65
C THR A 5 -3.47 -52.44 -21.74
N ILE A 6 -4.49 -51.59 -21.72
CA ILE A 6 -5.53 -51.54 -22.75
C ILE A 6 -5.23 -50.35 -23.66
N ASP A 7 -4.87 -50.65 -24.90
CA ASP A 7 -4.70 -49.67 -25.98
C ASP A 7 -6.06 -49.08 -26.42
N PRO A 8 -6.10 -47.80 -26.83
CA PRO A 8 -7.32 -47.17 -27.33
C PRO A 8 -7.61 -47.56 -28.80
N PRO A 9 -8.90 -47.57 -29.22
CA PRO A 9 -9.30 -48.06 -30.53
C PRO A 9 -8.95 -47.11 -31.67
N SER A 10 -8.46 -47.71 -32.76
CA SER A 10 -8.21 -47.10 -34.07
C SER A 10 -9.50 -47.03 -34.89
N TYR A 11 -9.83 -45.84 -35.40
CA TYR A 11 -10.95 -45.65 -36.34
C TYR A 11 -10.43 -45.63 -37.78
N LEU A 12 -10.97 -46.50 -38.62
CA LEU A 12 -10.79 -46.49 -40.07
C LEU A 12 -11.68 -45.41 -40.73
N PRO A 13 -11.22 -44.79 -41.83
CA PRO A 13 -11.92 -43.70 -42.49
C PRO A 13 -12.88 -44.25 -43.55
N ASN A 14 -14.16 -43.90 -43.47
CA ASN A 14 -15.08 -43.96 -44.62
C ASN A 14 -16.29 -43.07 -44.36
N SER A 15 -16.39 -41.95 -45.08
CA SER A 15 -17.66 -41.25 -45.28
C SER A 15 -17.76 -40.80 -46.74
N PRO A 16 -18.93 -40.97 -47.37
CA PRO A 16 -19.13 -40.66 -48.78
C PRO A 16 -19.28 -39.15 -49.02
N HIS A 17 -18.85 -38.75 -50.20
CA HIS A 17 -18.98 -37.43 -50.83
C HIS A 17 -20.35 -36.77 -50.59
N LEU A 18 -20.34 -35.58 -49.97
CA LEU A 18 -21.32 -34.52 -50.25
C LEU A 18 -20.58 -33.27 -50.75
N SER A 19 -21.14 -32.71 -51.81
CA SER A 19 -20.60 -31.64 -52.64
C SER A 19 -20.73 -30.24 -52.01
N SER A 20 -19.57 -29.58 -51.88
CA SER A 20 -19.28 -28.15 -52.06
C SER A 20 -20.46 -27.15 -52.17
N ALA A 21 -20.65 -26.33 -51.14
CA ALA A 21 -20.98 -24.91 -51.28
C ALA A 21 -20.32 -24.14 -50.12
N GLY A 22 -19.55 -23.11 -50.46
CA GLY A 22 -18.59 -22.43 -49.59
C GLY A 22 -19.18 -21.83 -48.32
N SER A 23 -18.39 -21.87 -47.24
CA SER A 23 -18.65 -21.11 -46.03
C SER A 23 -17.36 -20.45 -45.56
N ASP A 24 -17.24 -19.17 -45.88
CA ASP A 24 -16.49 -18.20 -45.09
C ASP A 24 -16.98 -18.31 -43.63
N PHE A 25 -16.22 -18.99 -42.79
CA PHE A 25 -16.25 -18.81 -41.35
C PHE A 25 -14.84 -18.43 -40.91
N ASP A 26 -14.41 -17.26 -41.38
CA ASP A 26 -13.45 -16.46 -40.63
C ASP A 26 -14.09 -16.18 -39.27
N LEU A 27 -13.66 -16.95 -38.27
CA LEU A 27 -13.91 -16.62 -36.87
C LEU A 27 -13.44 -15.18 -36.68
N PRO A 28 -14.28 -14.28 -36.13
CA PRO A 28 -13.84 -12.91 -35.92
C PRO A 28 -12.59 -12.98 -35.05
N THR A 29 -11.49 -12.47 -35.61
CA THR A 29 -10.27 -12.17 -34.86
C THR A 29 -10.72 -11.48 -33.59
N TYR A 30 -10.57 -12.14 -32.44
CA TYR A 30 -10.74 -11.46 -31.17
C TYR A 30 -9.70 -10.35 -31.16
N THR A 31 -10.09 -9.16 -31.59
CA THR A 31 -9.45 -7.93 -31.21
C THR A 31 -9.55 -7.92 -29.71
N GLN A 32 -8.48 -8.40 -29.08
CA GLN A 32 -8.16 -8.12 -27.70
C GLN A 32 -8.18 -6.60 -27.64
N HIS A 33 -9.32 -6.03 -27.26
CA HIS A 33 -9.40 -4.66 -26.82
C HIS A 33 -8.48 -4.62 -25.61
N ARG A 34 -7.20 -4.29 -25.85
CA ARG A 34 -6.30 -3.67 -24.88
C ARG A 34 -6.97 -2.36 -24.51
N ARG A 35 -7.98 -2.46 -23.64
CA ARG A 35 -8.35 -1.37 -22.77
C ARG A 35 -7.13 -1.20 -21.89
N GLY A 36 -6.36 -0.15 -22.16
CA GLY A 36 -5.07 0.08 -21.55
C GLY A 36 -5.17 -0.02 -20.04
N ASP A 37 -4.63 -1.10 -19.47
CA ASP A 37 -3.90 -0.97 -18.24
C ASP A 37 -2.78 0.00 -18.58
N ASP A 38 -3.00 1.27 -18.25
CA ASP A 38 -2.03 2.34 -18.37
C ASP A 38 -0.86 1.97 -17.45
N VAL A 39 0.07 1.18 -17.98
CA VAL A 39 1.43 1.12 -17.45
C VAL A 39 2.01 2.49 -17.77
N SER A 40 1.60 3.48 -16.97
CA SER A 40 2.10 4.84 -17.03
C SER A 40 3.62 4.72 -17.10
N THR A 41 4.20 5.15 -18.22
CA THR A 41 5.65 5.22 -18.34
C THR A 41 6.12 6.38 -17.48
N LEU A 42 7.40 6.42 -17.12
CA LEU A 42 7.99 7.54 -16.38
C LEU A 42 8.02 8.78 -17.28
N THR A 43 6.91 9.50 -17.41
CA THR A 43 6.73 10.59 -18.40
C THR A 43 7.10 11.97 -17.86
N THR A 44 6.99 12.17 -16.55
CA THR A 44 7.10 13.51 -15.96
C THR A 44 8.53 13.80 -15.57
N HIS A 45 9.05 14.88 -16.13
CA HIS A 45 10.42 15.33 -15.94
C HIS A 45 10.50 16.38 -14.82
N HIS A 46 11.42 16.15 -13.87
CA HIS A 46 11.72 17.07 -12.78
C HIS A 46 13.11 17.65 -12.97
N ARG A 47 13.31 18.91 -12.57
CA ARG A 47 14.57 19.63 -12.72
C ARG A 47 14.94 20.32 -11.41
N TYR A 48 16.16 20.08 -10.93
CA TYR A 48 16.70 20.67 -9.72
C TYR A 48 18.07 21.27 -10.01
N GLU A 49 18.33 22.49 -9.52
CA GLU A 49 19.50 23.26 -9.93
C GLU A 49 20.27 23.82 -8.74
N ILE A 50 21.59 23.94 -8.92
CA ILE A 50 22.41 24.86 -8.14
C ILE A 50 22.82 25.99 -9.06
N CYS A 51 22.44 27.21 -8.68
CA CYS A 51 22.76 28.41 -9.43
C CYS A 51 23.92 29.17 -8.81
N THR A 52 24.68 29.86 -9.64
CA THR A 52 25.63 30.89 -9.22
C THR A 52 24.87 32.16 -8.79
N ASN A 53 25.58 33.12 -8.20
CA ASN A 53 25.01 34.42 -7.77
C ASN A 53 24.28 35.17 -8.91
N ASN A 54 24.76 34.96 -10.14
CA ASN A 54 24.21 35.48 -11.39
C ASN A 54 23.04 34.64 -11.93
N ARG A 55 22.42 33.78 -11.10
CA ARG A 55 21.27 32.91 -11.43
C ARG A 55 21.50 31.93 -12.58
N LYS A 56 22.75 31.69 -12.96
CA LYS A 56 23.09 30.68 -13.97
C LYS A 56 23.26 29.33 -13.28
N ALA A 57 22.51 28.32 -13.70
CA ALA A 57 22.67 26.95 -13.20
C ALA A 57 24.04 26.41 -13.63
N TRP A 58 24.85 25.99 -12.66
CA TRP A 58 26.14 25.31 -12.91
C TRP A 58 26.05 23.82 -12.63
N ALA A 59 25.03 23.37 -11.90
CA ALA A 59 24.70 21.96 -11.71
C ALA A 59 23.19 21.77 -11.88
N THR A 60 22.80 20.75 -12.64
CA THR A 60 21.40 20.41 -12.89
C THR A 60 21.20 18.91 -12.77
N LEU A 61 20.29 18.50 -11.90
CA LEU A 61 19.75 17.15 -11.83
C LEU A 61 18.41 17.11 -12.56
N THR A 62 18.24 16.14 -13.47
CA THR A 62 16.94 15.83 -14.06
C THR A 62 16.49 14.42 -13.68
N LEU A 63 15.20 14.23 -13.42
CA LEU A 63 14.61 12.93 -13.07
C LEU A 63 13.36 12.66 -13.90
N GLN A 64 13.11 11.41 -14.24
CA GLN A 64 11.85 10.96 -14.84
C GLN A 64 11.01 10.20 -13.80
N SER A 65 9.71 10.46 -13.73
CA SER A 65 8.82 9.87 -12.72
C SER A 65 7.36 9.72 -13.17
N ARG A 66 6.53 9.12 -12.32
CA ARG A 66 5.06 8.95 -12.47
C ARG A 66 4.23 10.10 -11.89
N ALA A 67 4.87 11.21 -11.50
CA ALA A 67 4.14 12.35 -10.96
C ALA A 67 3.16 12.89 -12.01
N ILE A 68 1.99 13.39 -11.61
CA ILE A 68 0.98 13.94 -12.54
C ILE A 68 1.52 15.18 -13.27
N SER A 69 2.44 15.90 -12.62
CA SER A 69 3.03 17.14 -13.14
C SER A 69 4.36 17.44 -12.45
N ALA A 70 5.17 18.31 -13.05
CA ALA A 70 6.54 18.62 -12.61
C ALA A 70 6.62 19.49 -11.33
N ASP A 71 5.50 20.10 -10.92
CA ASP A 71 5.36 20.84 -9.65
C ASP A 71 5.11 19.92 -8.45
N ARG A 72 4.82 18.64 -8.70
CA ARG A 72 4.63 17.62 -7.65
C ARG A 72 5.94 16.93 -7.34
N ILE A 73 6.02 16.30 -6.18
CA ILE A 73 7.17 15.45 -5.86
C ILE A 73 7.25 14.29 -6.89
N PRO A 74 8.47 13.91 -7.33
CA PRO A 74 8.66 12.72 -8.15
C PRO A 74 8.01 11.50 -7.49
N LEU A 75 7.31 10.68 -8.27
CA LEU A 75 6.63 9.48 -7.78
C LEU A 75 7.18 8.23 -8.46
N PHE A 76 7.56 7.24 -7.65
CA PHE A 76 8.05 5.94 -8.09
C PHE A 76 7.26 4.82 -7.43
N TRP A 77 7.02 3.75 -8.17
CA TRP A 77 6.42 2.52 -7.68
C TRP A 77 7.51 1.45 -7.51
N GLN A 78 7.22 0.42 -6.72
CA GLN A 78 8.12 -0.73 -6.60
C GLN A 78 8.43 -1.33 -7.97
N GLY A 79 9.71 -1.57 -8.23
CA GLY A 79 10.21 -2.05 -9.51
C GLY A 79 10.61 -0.95 -10.49
N ASP A 80 10.26 0.31 -10.23
CA ASP A 80 10.80 1.43 -10.99
C ASP A 80 12.29 1.62 -10.66
N ASN A 81 13.03 2.14 -11.64
CA ASN A 81 14.35 2.72 -11.42
C ASN A 81 14.21 4.25 -11.32
N ILE A 82 15.01 4.86 -10.45
CA ILE A 82 15.23 6.31 -10.49
C ILE A 82 16.21 6.56 -11.64
N ALA A 83 15.67 6.97 -12.78
CA ALA A 83 16.44 7.32 -13.98
C ALA A 83 16.49 8.84 -14.19
N GLY A 84 17.63 9.32 -14.65
CA GLY A 84 17.87 10.75 -14.84
C GLY A 84 19.27 11.07 -15.33
N SER A 85 19.58 12.37 -15.37
CA SER A 85 20.91 12.87 -15.72
C SER A 85 21.38 13.95 -14.76
N LEU A 86 22.69 14.03 -14.59
CA LEU A 86 23.37 15.13 -13.91
C LEU A 86 24.23 15.87 -14.93
N SER A 87 23.94 17.15 -15.14
CA SER A 87 24.72 18.05 -15.99
C SER A 87 25.46 19.08 -15.14
N LEU A 88 26.73 19.34 -15.44
CA LEU A 88 27.52 20.41 -14.86
C LEU A 88 27.98 21.38 -15.96
N ASP A 89 27.84 22.68 -15.73
CA ASP A 89 28.42 23.76 -16.57
C ASP A 89 29.36 24.60 -15.71
N ILE A 90 30.65 24.23 -15.74
CA ILE A 90 31.68 24.77 -14.85
C ILE A 90 32.47 25.85 -15.59
N GLU A 91 32.19 27.13 -15.30
CA GLU A 91 32.84 28.26 -15.99
C GLU A 91 34.32 28.43 -15.65
N LYS A 92 34.69 28.12 -14.40
CA LYS A 92 36.07 28.26 -13.88
C LYS A 92 36.51 26.94 -13.31
N GLU A 93 37.81 26.64 -13.41
CA GLU A 93 38.38 25.40 -12.90
C GLU A 93 37.93 25.05 -11.47
N ASP A 94 37.25 23.91 -11.30
CA ASP A 94 36.72 23.43 -10.03
C ASP A 94 37.44 22.13 -9.62
N PRO A 95 38.09 22.04 -8.44
CA PRO A 95 38.80 20.86 -7.97
C PRO A 95 37.86 19.77 -7.41
N ILE A 96 36.87 19.36 -8.21
CA ILE A 96 35.92 18.27 -7.91
C ILE A 96 36.70 16.95 -7.84
N LYS A 97 36.49 16.19 -6.77
CA LYS A 97 37.15 14.89 -6.52
C LYS A 97 36.22 13.69 -6.65
N MET A 98 34.92 13.89 -6.41
CA MET A 98 33.92 12.83 -6.48
C MET A 98 32.52 13.42 -6.64
N ILE A 99 31.73 12.78 -7.49
CA ILE A 99 30.31 13.02 -7.71
C ILE A 99 29.60 11.71 -7.40
N LYS A 100 28.66 11.74 -6.45
CA LYS A 100 27.86 10.57 -6.09
C LYS A 100 26.40 10.95 -5.91
N ILE A 101 25.52 9.98 -6.17
CA ILE A 101 24.10 10.01 -5.85
C ILE A 101 23.88 9.09 -4.64
N THR A 102 23.15 9.58 -3.65
CA THR A 102 22.69 8.79 -2.52
C THR A 102 21.16 8.80 -2.49
N MET A 103 20.54 7.62 -2.46
CA MET A 103 19.13 7.43 -2.16
C MET A 103 18.98 7.01 -0.70
N GLN A 104 18.11 7.68 0.05
CA GLN A 104 17.83 7.35 1.45
C GLN A 104 16.34 7.16 1.70
N GLY A 105 16.00 6.19 2.54
CA GLY A 105 14.68 6.05 3.15
C GLY A 105 14.81 6.25 4.66
N LYS A 106 13.96 7.12 5.21
CA LYS A 106 14.04 7.61 6.59
C LYS A 106 12.70 7.46 7.29
N LEU A 107 12.76 7.00 8.54
CA LEU A 107 11.67 7.09 9.50
C LEU A 107 11.87 8.37 10.33
N LEU A 108 10.95 9.31 10.22
CA LEU A 108 10.97 10.59 10.94
C LEU A 108 10.24 10.42 12.27
N THR A 109 10.88 10.73 13.40
CA THR A 109 10.24 10.68 14.72
C THR A 109 9.96 12.09 15.24
N GLY A 110 8.69 12.45 15.42
CA GLY A 110 8.23 13.83 15.65
C GLY A 110 8.67 14.55 16.94
N GLN A 111 9.63 14.04 17.71
CA GLN A 111 10.11 14.69 18.95
C GLN A 111 11.61 15.03 18.98
N SER A 112 12.40 14.60 17.99
CA SER A 112 13.79 15.06 17.82
C SER A 112 14.11 15.24 16.34
N SER A 113 15.20 15.95 16.04
CA SER A 113 15.81 15.93 14.69
C SER A 113 16.32 14.54 14.29
N ASP A 114 16.15 13.52 15.14
CA ASP A 114 16.56 12.16 14.84
C ASP A 114 15.61 11.55 13.82
N SER A 115 16.22 11.03 12.77
CA SER A 115 15.57 10.18 11.79
C SER A 115 16.35 8.88 11.75
N TRP A 116 15.65 7.76 11.63
CA TRP A 116 16.29 6.48 11.43
C TRP A 116 16.36 6.19 9.93
N VAL A 117 17.57 6.06 9.40
CA VAL A 117 17.81 5.71 7.99
C VAL A 117 17.71 4.18 7.87
N PHE A 118 16.62 3.70 7.25
CA PHE A 118 16.39 2.27 7.03
C PHE A 118 16.86 1.80 5.63
N LEU A 119 17.12 2.75 4.73
CA LEU A 119 17.61 2.51 3.38
C LEU A 119 18.70 3.54 3.07
N GLU A 120 19.87 3.08 2.62
CA GLU A 120 20.90 3.94 2.04
C GLU A 120 21.56 3.24 0.86
N GLU A 121 21.37 3.79 -0.34
CA GLU A 121 21.97 3.29 -1.58
C GLU A 121 22.86 4.38 -2.18
N ILE A 122 24.07 4.02 -2.60
CA ILE A 122 25.07 4.98 -3.10
C ILE A 122 25.55 4.55 -4.48
N LYS A 123 25.46 5.46 -5.45
CA LYS A 123 26.06 5.32 -6.78
C LYS A 123 27.08 6.42 -7.02
N VAL A 124 28.32 6.05 -7.31
CA VAL A 124 29.36 6.99 -7.74
C VAL A 124 29.19 7.23 -9.25
N LEU A 125 28.96 8.47 -9.65
CA LEU A 125 28.90 8.85 -11.07
C LEU A 125 30.28 9.11 -11.64
N TRP A 126 31.13 9.74 -10.84
CA TRP A 126 32.52 9.99 -11.19
C TRP A 126 33.37 10.16 -9.94
N ALA A 127 34.62 9.71 -9.99
CA ALA A 127 35.64 10.01 -9.00
C ALA A 127 36.98 10.23 -9.71
N LYS A 128 37.90 10.94 -9.05
CA LYS A 128 39.25 11.23 -9.61
C LYS A 128 39.96 9.96 -10.14
N GLY A 129 39.76 8.82 -9.48
CA GLY A 129 40.33 7.53 -9.89
C GLY A 129 39.67 6.86 -11.09
N MET A 130 38.58 7.40 -11.62
CA MET A 130 37.91 6.92 -12.84
C MET A 130 38.46 7.56 -14.12
N GLY A 131 39.53 8.36 -14.02
CA GLY A 131 40.16 9.03 -15.16
C GLY A 131 39.38 10.25 -15.66
N ASN A 132 39.74 10.72 -16.85
CA ASN A 132 39.14 11.92 -17.45
C ASN A 132 37.67 11.63 -17.85
N PRO A 133 36.68 12.34 -17.29
CA PRO A 133 35.26 12.10 -17.56
C PRO A 133 34.82 12.34 -19.02
N ARG A 134 35.67 12.98 -19.85
CA ARG A 134 35.39 13.21 -21.28
C ARG A 134 35.87 12.09 -22.20
N VAL A 135 36.65 11.15 -21.68
CA VAL A 135 37.25 10.08 -22.47
C VAL A 135 36.59 8.77 -22.07
N PRO A 136 36.10 7.96 -23.02
CA PRO A 136 35.58 6.63 -22.72
C PRO A 136 36.64 5.79 -21.99
N PRO A 137 36.25 4.90 -21.05
CA PRO A 137 37.18 4.08 -20.29
C PRO A 137 37.87 3.08 -21.23
N SER A 138 38.97 3.49 -21.86
CA SER A 138 39.65 2.71 -22.91
C SER A 138 41.17 2.73 -22.82
N SER A 139 41.76 3.37 -21.81
CA SER A 139 43.22 3.34 -21.62
C SER A 139 43.54 3.54 -20.15
N PHE A 140 44.43 2.68 -19.62
CA PHE A 140 45.13 2.72 -18.34
C PHE A 140 44.61 3.67 -17.24
N ASN A 141 44.27 3.10 -16.07
CA ASN A 141 43.82 3.74 -14.82
C ASN A 141 44.77 4.84 -14.29
N GLU A 142 44.96 5.93 -15.01
CA GLU A 142 45.61 7.12 -14.48
C GLU A 142 44.58 7.99 -13.78
N ASN A 143 44.84 8.29 -12.51
CA ASN A 143 44.04 9.24 -11.74
C ASN A 143 43.98 10.58 -12.48
N TYR A 144 42.79 11.13 -12.69
CA TYR A 144 42.62 12.44 -13.33
C TYR A 144 43.30 13.54 -12.49
N GLN A 145 44.44 14.08 -12.91
CA GLN A 145 45.16 15.08 -12.12
C GLN A 145 44.67 16.52 -12.29
N GLY A 146 43.78 16.77 -13.26
CA GLY A 146 43.27 18.10 -13.57
C GLY A 146 42.16 18.59 -12.64
N LYS A 147 41.71 19.82 -12.87
CA LYS A 147 40.45 20.38 -12.35
C LYS A 147 39.38 20.27 -13.43
N MET A 148 38.10 20.28 -13.04
CA MET A 148 37.00 20.26 -14.02
C MET A 148 36.72 21.66 -14.54
N VAL A 149 36.51 21.80 -15.85
CA VAL A 149 36.11 23.07 -16.50
C VAL A 149 35.35 22.78 -17.79
N GLY A 150 34.26 23.50 -18.03
CA GLY A 150 33.33 23.31 -19.13
C GLY A 150 32.17 22.40 -18.77
N LYS A 151 31.55 21.79 -19.79
CA LYS A 151 30.36 20.96 -19.66
C LYS A 151 30.69 19.49 -19.40
N TYR A 152 29.87 18.86 -18.57
CA TYR A 152 29.94 17.43 -18.25
C TYR A 152 28.53 16.89 -18.01
N ASP A 153 28.26 15.67 -18.46
CA ASP A 153 26.96 15.03 -18.37
C ASP A 153 27.14 13.57 -17.94
N TRP A 154 26.34 13.14 -16.96
CA TRP A 154 26.28 11.76 -16.49
C TRP A 154 24.84 11.28 -16.43
N ASP A 155 24.52 10.29 -17.25
CA ASP A 155 23.27 9.56 -17.11
C ASP A 155 23.36 8.55 -15.99
N PHE A 156 22.24 8.32 -15.32
CA PHE A 156 22.15 7.29 -14.30
C PHE A 156 20.78 6.63 -14.26
N SER A 157 20.82 5.36 -13.85
CA SER A 157 19.67 4.60 -13.39
C SER A 157 20.05 3.95 -12.07
N LEU A 158 19.20 4.10 -11.06
CA LEU A 158 19.36 3.51 -9.73
C LEU A 158 18.11 2.65 -9.43
N PRO A 159 18.25 1.32 -9.26
CA PRO A 159 17.10 0.50 -8.87
C PRO A 159 16.66 0.81 -7.45
N ILE A 160 15.35 0.87 -7.22
CA ILE A 160 14.79 0.96 -5.87
C ILE A 160 14.67 -0.47 -5.33
N PRO A 161 15.35 -0.84 -4.22
CA PRO A 161 15.27 -2.19 -3.69
C PRO A 161 13.84 -2.45 -3.17
N ALA A 162 13.32 -3.66 -3.39
CA ALA A 162 11.99 -4.01 -2.89
C ALA A 162 11.96 -4.18 -1.37
N GLU A 163 13.09 -4.62 -0.81
CA GLU A 163 13.23 -4.97 0.59
C GLU A 163 14.57 -4.45 1.13
N VAL A 164 14.63 -4.21 2.43
CA VAL A 164 15.84 -3.83 3.15
C VAL A 164 16.04 -4.75 4.34
N THR A 165 17.28 -5.20 4.54
CA THR A 165 17.69 -5.77 5.81
C THR A 165 17.93 -4.61 6.75
N ALA A 166 17.09 -4.44 7.77
CA ALA A 166 17.24 -3.33 8.71
C ALA A 166 18.67 -3.35 9.30
N PRO A 167 19.49 -2.30 9.09
CA PRO A 167 20.83 -2.30 9.62
C PRO A 167 20.78 -2.25 11.16
N PRO A 168 21.58 -3.07 11.86
CA PRO A 168 21.75 -2.91 13.30
C PRO A 168 22.50 -1.60 13.56
N GLY A 169 21.79 -0.58 14.07
CA GLY A 169 22.44 0.59 14.64
C GLY A 169 21.82 1.93 14.29
N SER A 170 20.95 2.41 15.17
CA SER A 170 21.06 3.76 15.75
C SER A 170 20.22 3.91 17.02
N SER A 171 20.18 2.86 17.84
CA SER A 171 20.01 2.89 19.29
C SER A 171 20.11 1.44 19.80
N PRO A 172 20.84 1.14 20.88
CA PRO A 172 20.80 -0.18 21.54
C PRO A 172 19.38 -0.60 21.95
N SER A 173 18.45 0.35 22.07
CA SER A 173 17.02 0.12 22.37
C SER A 173 16.14 -0.17 21.14
N MET A 174 16.66 -0.07 19.91
CA MET A 174 15.95 -0.38 18.65
C MET A 174 16.46 -1.65 17.97
N ILE A 175 17.22 -2.49 18.68
CA ILE A 175 17.65 -3.80 18.20
C ILE A 175 16.48 -4.76 18.37
N PHE A 176 15.57 -4.81 17.38
CA PHE A 176 14.65 -5.93 17.30
C PHE A 176 15.35 -7.16 16.72
N GLN A 177 15.21 -8.28 17.43
CA GLN A 177 15.60 -9.64 17.07
C GLN A 177 14.76 -10.21 15.91
N GLY A 178 14.66 -9.46 14.82
CA GLY A 178 14.01 -9.88 13.59
C GLY A 178 14.79 -9.34 12.41
N SER A 179 15.95 -9.96 12.12
CA SER A 179 16.70 -9.72 10.88
C SER A 179 15.94 -10.32 9.69
N GLY A 180 14.72 -9.84 9.45
CA GLY A 180 13.97 -10.14 8.25
C GLY A 180 14.24 -9.07 7.20
N PRO A 181 14.18 -9.42 5.90
CA PRO A 181 14.00 -8.38 4.90
C PRO A 181 12.65 -7.71 5.14
N PHE A 182 12.66 -6.40 5.35
CA PHE A 182 11.45 -5.59 5.45
C PHE A 182 11.15 -4.99 4.09
N ARG A 183 9.90 -5.10 3.62
CA ARG A 183 9.47 -4.39 2.42
C ARG A 183 9.58 -2.90 2.63
N LEU A 184 9.99 -2.18 1.59
CA LEU A 184 9.97 -0.72 1.64
C LEU A 184 8.54 -0.22 1.85
N PRO A 185 8.29 0.60 2.88
CA PRO A 185 6.96 1.13 3.15
C PRO A 185 6.58 2.29 2.22
N GLN A 186 5.30 2.58 2.06
CA GLN A 186 4.84 3.74 1.29
C GLN A 186 5.30 5.05 1.96
N THR A 187 5.63 6.08 1.17
CA THR A 187 5.82 7.45 1.70
C THR A 187 4.60 7.90 2.51
N LEU A 188 4.84 8.39 3.73
CA LEU A 188 3.83 8.77 4.70
C LEU A 188 4.24 10.07 5.40
N LEU A 189 3.50 11.15 5.15
CA LEU A 189 3.70 12.45 5.79
C LEU A 189 2.31 13.02 6.14
N GLU A 190 1.68 12.44 7.16
CA GLU A 190 0.34 12.82 7.61
C GLU A 190 0.42 13.67 8.89
N GLN A 191 -0.35 14.76 8.97
CA GLN A 191 -0.28 15.71 10.10
C GLN A 191 -0.67 15.08 11.44
N ASN A 192 -1.57 14.09 11.41
CA ASN A 192 -2.14 13.46 12.60
C ASN A 192 -1.33 12.24 13.08
N ILE A 193 -0.22 11.91 12.41
CA ILE A 193 0.69 10.84 12.82
C ILE A 193 2.04 11.46 13.19
N ARG A 194 2.55 11.13 14.37
CA ARG A 194 3.83 11.66 14.88
C ARG A 194 5.04 11.15 14.08
N THR A 195 4.91 9.98 13.48
CA THR A 195 5.96 9.31 12.72
C THR A 195 5.67 9.40 11.22
N GLY A 196 6.69 9.79 10.47
CA GLY A 196 6.64 9.88 9.01
C GLY A 196 7.62 8.93 8.33
N ILE A 197 7.36 8.61 7.06
CA ILE A 197 8.26 7.87 6.18
C ILE A 197 8.58 8.77 4.99
N GLN A 198 9.87 9.03 4.80
CA GLN A 198 10.38 9.93 3.79
C GLN A 198 11.47 9.27 2.96
N TYR A 199 11.45 9.52 1.65
CA TYR A 199 12.52 9.12 0.74
C TYR A 199 13.17 10.34 0.10
N GLU A 200 14.48 10.30 -0.02
CA GLU A 200 15.30 11.40 -0.52
C GLU A 200 16.34 10.91 -1.52
N LEU A 201 16.63 11.77 -2.49
CA LEU A 201 17.75 11.64 -3.42
C LEU A 201 18.68 12.84 -3.23
N CYS A 202 19.97 12.56 -3.02
CA CYS A 202 20.99 13.57 -2.80
C CYS A 202 22.18 13.37 -3.74
N VAL A 203 22.41 14.34 -4.63
CA VAL A 203 23.64 14.43 -5.40
C VAL A 203 24.66 15.20 -4.57
N SER A 204 25.83 14.60 -4.34
CA SER A 204 26.95 15.23 -3.64
C SER A 204 28.13 15.45 -4.58
N ILE A 205 28.49 16.71 -4.81
CA ILE A 205 29.65 17.14 -5.59
C ILE A 205 30.75 17.52 -4.61
N LYS A 206 31.62 16.55 -4.29
CA LYS A 206 32.69 16.72 -3.32
C LYS A 206 33.92 17.33 -4.00
N ARG A 207 34.51 18.31 -3.32
CA ARG A 207 35.75 18.99 -3.74
C ARG A 207 36.94 18.57 -2.88
N SER A 208 38.13 18.92 -3.36
CA SER A 208 39.40 18.77 -2.64
C SER A 208 39.47 19.69 -1.40
N ARG A 209 40.55 19.56 -0.60
CA ARG A 209 40.69 20.14 0.75
C ARG A 209 40.15 21.59 0.86
N PHE A 210 39.44 21.87 1.95
CA PHE A 210 38.88 23.17 2.35
C PHE A 210 37.75 23.76 1.49
N HIS A 211 37.29 23.09 0.44
CA HIS A 211 36.10 23.54 -0.30
C HIS A 211 34.82 22.87 0.20
N PRO A 212 33.70 23.61 0.30
CA PRO A 212 32.40 23.05 0.66
C PRO A 212 31.91 22.05 -0.40
N THR A 213 31.21 21.02 0.07
CA THR A 213 30.51 20.06 -0.80
C THR A 213 29.23 20.71 -1.28
N SER A 214 29.03 20.80 -2.59
CA SER A 214 27.73 21.22 -3.14
C SER A 214 26.78 20.03 -3.18
N ARG A 215 25.50 20.29 -2.88
CA ARG A 215 24.47 19.25 -2.85
C ARG A 215 23.21 19.70 -3.59
N ILE A 216 22.64 18.79 -4.38
CA ILE A 216 21.26 18.87 -4.85
C ILE A 216 20.50 17.80 -4.07
N GLN A 217 19.50 18.20 -3.30
CA GLN A 217 18.69 17.28 -2.49
C GLN A 217 17.22 17.46 -2.85
N THR A 218 16.53 16.35 -3.09
CA THR A 218 15.09 16.33 -3.37
C THR A 218 14.43 15.13 -2.71
N MET A 219 13.14 15.26 -2.40
CA MET A 219 12.29 14.18 -1.90
C MET A 219 11.60 13.47 -3.06
N PHE A 220 11.24 12.21 -2.86
CA PHE A 220 10.36 11.50 -3.77
C PHE A 220 9.32 10.66 -3.02
N GLY A 221 8.18 10.44 -3.68
CA GLY A 221 7.15 9.51 -3.27
C GLY A 221 7.49 8.10 -3.72
N TYR A 222 7.34 7.13 -2.82
CA TYR A 222 7.44 5.71 -3.11
C TYR A 222 6.13 5.01 -2.77
N VAL A 223 5.69 4.12 -3.67
CA VAL A 223 4.50 3.28 -3.49
C VAL A 223 4.92 1.82 -3.65
N PRO A 224 4.84 0.99 -2.60
CA PRO A 224 5.10 -0.45 -2.73
C PRO A 224 4.07 -1.06 -3.67
N LEU A 225 4.37 -2.20 -4.29
CA LEU A 225 3.44 -2.94 -5.15
C LEU A 225 3.03 -4.23 -4.45
N THR A 226 2.07 -4.13 -3.53
CA THR A 226 1.48 -5.29 -2.84
C THR A 226 0.19 -5.69 -3.53
N ARG A 227 -0.06 -7.00 -3.65
CA ARG A 227 -1.22 -7.58 -4.31
C ARG A 227 -1.88 -8.61 -3.40
N PRO A 228 -3.22 -8.63 -3.31
CA PRO A 228 -3.92 -9.77 -2.77
C PRO A 228 -3.75 -10.99 -3.67
N ASP A 229 -3.94 -12.17 -3.09
CA ASP A 229 -4.17 -13.39 -3.85
C ASP A 229 -5.47 -13.30 -4.68
N ALA A 230 -5.61 -14.19 -5.65
CA ALA A 230 -6.84 -14.26 -6.44
C ALA A 230 -8.03 -14.64 -5.53
N PRO A 231 -9.20 -13.98 -5.67
CA PRO A 231 -10.43 -14.39 -5.00
C PRO A 231 -10.84 -15.83 -5.37
N SER A 232 -11.81 -16.41 -4.66
CA SER A 232 -12.41 -17.71 -5.03
C SER A 232 -12.91 -17.69 -6.48
N LEU A 233 -12.92 -18.85 -7.14
CA LEU A 233 -13.38 -18.97 -8.53
C LEU A 233 -14.81 -18.45 -8.70
N LEU A 234 -15.71 -18.80 -7.77
CA LEU A 234 -17.09 -18.34 -7.78
C LEU A 234 -17.20 -16.81 -7.67
N ARG A 235 -16.34 -16.17 -6.87
CA ARG A 235 -16.28 -14.71 -6.79
C ARG A 235 -15.71 -14.07 -8.05
N GLN A 236 -14.71 -14.70 -8.68
CA GLN A 236 -14.18 -14.24 -9.95
C GLN A 236 -15.25 -14.27 -11.05
N LEU A 237 -16.02 -15.37 -11.13
CA LEU A 237 -17.15 -15.48 -12.06
C LEU A 237 -18.20 -14.39 -11.79
N ALA A 238 -18.55 -14.16 -10.52
CA ALA A 238 -19.48 -13.10 -10.17
C ALA A 238 -18.99 -11.71 -10.62
N TYR A 239 -17.71 -11.40 -10.47
CA TYR A 239 -17.12 -10.16 -10.98
C TYR A 239 -17.06 -10.08 -12.51
N GLN A 240 -16.84 -11.21 -13.20
CA GLN A 240 -16.80 -11.25 -14.67
C GLN A 240 -18.19 -11.04 -15.28
N GLU A 241 -19.19 -11.69 -14.70
CA GLU A 241 -20.56 -11.69 -15.21
C GLU A 241 -21.41 -10.57 -14.61
N ASN A 242 -20.84 -9.76 -13.70
CA ASN A 242 -21.56 -8.73 -12.95
C ASN A 242 -22.82 -9.30 -12.25
N SER A 243 -22.69 -10.51 -11.70
CA SER A 243 -23.76 -11.23 -11.00
C SER A 243 -23.64 -11.05 -9.48
N PRO A 244 -24.72 -11.23 -8.70
CA PRO A 244 -24.66 -11.09 -7.25
C PRO A 244 -23.63 -12.02 -6.60
N LEU A 245 -22.95 -11.53 -5.56
CA LEU A 245 -22.02 -12.35 -4.80
C LEU A 245 -22.74 -13.49 -4.07
N LEU A 246 -22.19 -14.70 -4.19
CA LEU A 246 -22.63 -15.85 -3.41
C LEU A 246 -22.21 -15.68 -1.95
N GLY A 247 -23.11 -16.02 -1.03
CA GLY A 247 -22.85 -15.98 0.41
C GLY A 247 -21.96 -17.14 0.91
N PRO A 248 -21.56 -17.13 2.20
CA PRO A 248 -20.65 -18.13 2.79
C PRO A 248 -21.09 -19.59 2.71
N ASP A 249 -22.39 -19.84 2.55
CA ASP A 249 -22.93 -21.20 2.44
C ASP A 249 -22.75 -21.77 1.02
N ALA A 250 -22.81 -20.91 0.00
CA ALA A 250 -22.65 -21.28 -1.40
C ALA A 250 -21.20 -21.15 -1.90
N ASP A 251 -20.39 -20.30 -1.27
CA ASP A 251 -18.95 -20.12 -1.56
C ASP A 251 -18.10 -20.16 -0.28
N PRO A 252 -18.00 -21.31 0.43
CA PRO A 252 -17.26 -21.40 1.68
C PRO A 252 -15.75 -21.09 1.51
N ASP A 253 -15.19 -21.37 0.33
CA ASP A 253 -13.79 -21.08 0.02
C ASP A 253 -13.54 -19.59 -0.20
N GLY A 254 -14.56 -18.85 -0.63
CA GLY A 254 -14.51 -17.41 -0.77
C GLY A 254 -14.74 -16.63 0.52
N TRP A 255 -15.17 -17.22 1.62
CA TRP A 255 -15.52 -16.46 2.84
C TRP A 255 -14.75 -16.92 4.06
N GLN A 256 -14.12 -15.98 4.77
CA GLN A 256 -13.59 -16.23 6.10
C GLN A 256 -14.72 -16.00 7.11
N ARG A 257 -15.23 -17.09 7.69
CA ARG A 257 -16.12 -16.98 8.84
C ARG A 257 -15.30 -16.51 10.05
N VAL A 258 -15.86 -15.52 10.71
CA VAL A 258 -15.34 -14.91 11.92
C VAL A 258 -15.86 -15.66 13.15
N SER A 259 -15.19 -15.54 14.30
CA SER A 259 -15.73 -15.98 15.60
C SER A 259 -17.10 -15.35 15.88
N SER A 260 -18.10 -16.18 16.17
CA SER A 260 -19.43 -15.73 16.55
C SER A 260 -19.37 -14.80 17.77
N PHE A 261 -20.17 -13.74 17.75
CA PHE A 261 -20.34 -12.83 18.88
C PHE A 261 -21.82 -12.66 19.20
N THR A 262 -22.10 -12.19 20.41
CA THR A 262 -23.46 -12.07 20.90
C THR A 262 -23.78 -10.62 21.23
N VAL A 263 -24.88 -10.13 20.71
CA VAL A 263 -25.46 -8.83 21.07
C VAL A 263 -26.48 -9.05 22.18
N LYS A 264 -26.27 -8.39 23.32
CA LYS A 264 -27.16 -8.42 24.48
C LYS A 264 -27.66 -7.02 24.80
N GLY A 265 -28.89 -6.94 25.27
CA GLY A 265 -29.46 -5.68 25.72
C GLY A 265 -30.94 -5.81 26.01
N THR A 266 -31.59 -4.66 26.16
CA THR A 266 -33.01 -4.58 26.50
C THR A 266 -33.77 -3.90 25.36
N VAL A 267 -34.83 -4.55 24.89
CA VAL A 267 -35.77 -3.99 23.91
C VAL A 267 -36.97 -3.41 24.67
N PHE A 268 -37.43 -2.21 24.29
CA PHE A 268 -38.51 -1.46 24.94
C PHE A 268 -38.35 -1.24 26.47
N LYS A 269 -37.11 -1.33 26.98
CA LYS A 269 -36.71 -1.13 28.40
C LYS A 269 -37.20 -2.18 29.41
N ASP A 270 -37.86 -3.23 28.97
CA ASP A 270 -38.41 -4.28 29.85
C ASP A 270 -38.01 -5.70 29.44
N ARG A 271 -37.71 -5.94 28.15
CA ARG A 271 -37.42 -7.27 27.62
C ARG A 271 -35.95 -7.46 27.33
N GLU A 272 -35.29 -8.32 28.09
CA GLU A 272 -33.92 -8.74 27.77
C GLU A 272 -33.90 -9.64 26.54
N VAL A 273 -32.97 -9.34 25.62
CA VAL A 273 -32.86 -10.06 24.35
C VAL A 273 -31.41 -10.41 24.08
N GLN A 274 -31.24 -11.51 23.35
CA GLN A 274 -29.95 -11.98 22.87
C GLN A 274 -30.03 -12.31 21.39
N VAL A 275 -29.10 -11.77 20.60
CA VAL A 275 -28.95 -12.09 19.18
C VAL A 275 -27.54 -12.59 18.93
N ASN A 276 -27.44 -13.81 18.41
CA ASN A 276 -26.17 -14.40 18.02
C ASN A 276 -25.83 -13.97 16.60
N CYS A 277 -24.61 -13.49 16.41
CA CYS A 277 -24.14 -12.94 15.16
C CYS A 277 -22.91 -13.70 14.66
N VAL A 278 -22.88 -13.98 13.36
CA VAL A 278 -21.72 -14.53 12.65
C VAL A 278 -21.39 -13.59 11.51
N LEU A 279 -20.24 -12.92 11.59
CA LEU A 279 -19.69 -12.13 10.50
C LEU A 279 -18.90 -13.05 9.55
N SER A 280 -18.80 -12.65 8.29
CA SER A 280 -17.91 -13.26 7.31
C SER A 280 -17.35 -12.16 6.42
N LEU A 281 -16.05 -12.25 6.13
CA LEU A 281 -15.36 -11.34 5.22
C LEU A 281 -14.88 -12.12 3.99
N ALA A 282 -14.89 -11.49 2.83
CA ALA A 282 -14.45 -12.13 1.60
C ALA A 282 -12.94 -12.45 1.63
N LYS A 283 -12.56 -13.69 1.35
CA LYS A 283 -11.16 -14.07 1.15
C LYS A 283 -10.64 -13.61 -0.23
N PRO A 284 -9.33 -13.32 -0.34
CA PRO A 284 -8.34 -13.24 0.76
C PRO A 284 -8.58 -12.02 1.66
N LEU A 285 -8.09 -12.05 2.91
CA LEU A 285 -8.16 -10.90 3.84
C LEU A 285 -7.14 -9.79 3.51
N CYS A 286 -6.90 -9.58 2.23
CA CYS A 286 -6.05 -8.55 1.67
C CYS A 286 -6.85 -7.86 0.57
N TYR A 287 -7.00 -6.54 0.64
CA TYR A 287 -7.88 -5.79 -0.25
C TYR A 287 -7.14 -4.62 -0.85
N THR A 288 -7.34 -4.37 -2.13
CA THR A 288 -6.71 -3.24 -2.82
C THR A 288 -7.39 -1.93 -2.43
N ARG A 289 -6.63 -0.90 -2.07
CA ARG A 289 -7.18 0.45 -1.84
C ARG A 289 -8.00 0.93 -3.05
N GLY A 290 -9.02 1.75 -2.82
CA GLY A 290 -9.93 2.19 -3.89
C GLY A 290 -10.97 1.16 -4.34
N THR A 291 -11.03 -0.01 -3.69
CA THR A 291 -12.02 -1.05 -3.96
C THR A 291 -13.00 -1.18 -2.80
N VAL A 292 -13.56 -2.38 -2.58
CA VAL A 292 -14.52 -2.65 -1.53
C VAL A 292 -14.16 -3.93 -0.77
N ILE A 293 -14.59 -4.00 0.48
CA ILE A 293 -14.56 -5.22 1.31
C ILE A 293 -15.98 -5.79 1.34
N PRO A 294 -16.26 -6.90 0.63
CA PRO A 294 -17.51 -7.60 0.79
C PRO A 294 -17.61 -8.25 2.18
N CYS A 295 -18.73 -8.01 2.83
CA CYS A 295 -19.07 -8.48 4.16
C CYS A 295 -20.38 -9.27 4.10
N PHE A 296 -20.57 -10.20 5.02
CA PHE A 296 -21.81 -10.94 5.18
C PHE A 296 -22.05 -11.17 6.66
N ILE A 297 -23.27 -10.93 7.15
CA ILE A 297 -23.61 -11.18 8.55
C ILE A 297 -24.89 -12.01 8.64
N THR A 298 -24.84 -13.03 9.49
CA THR A 298 -26.01 -13.81 9.90
C THR A 298 -26.34 -13.49 11.35
N LEU A 299 -27.58 -13.10 11.60
CA LEU A 299 -28.15 -12.88 12.92
C LEU A 299 -29.12 -14.02 13.22
N ALA A 300 -29.14 -14.52 14.46
CA ALA A 300 -30.06 -15.56 14.88
C ALA A 300 -30.58 -15.29 16.30
N SER A 301 -31.90 -15.42 16.48
CA SER A 301 -32.55 -15.28 17.79
C SER A 301 -33.89 -15.98 17.80
N ALA A 302 -34.29 -16.48 18.97
CA ALA A 302 -35.65 -16.94 19.23
C ALA A 302 -36.65 -15.77 19.28
N ASP A 303 -36.20 -14.56 19.63
CA ASP A 303 -37.02 -13.35 19.65
C ASP A 303 -37.03 -12.70 18.25
N THR A 304 -38.09 -12.97 17.48
CA THR A 304 -38.24 -12.48 16.11
C THR A 304 -38.40 -10.96 16.04
N GLN A 305 -38.99 -10.34 17.04
CA GLN A 305 -39.13 -8.87 17.09
C GLN A 305 -37.79 -8.19 17.33
N ALA A 306 -36.99 -8.71 18.26
CA ALA A 306 -35.63 -8.23 18.51
C ALA A 306 -34.74 -8.46 17.29
N LEU A 307 -34.86 -9.63 16.66
CA LEU A 307 -34.14 -9.97 15.44
C LEU A 307 -34.46 -8.99 14.30
N ASN A 308 -35.73 -8.71 14.04
CA ASN A 308 -36.14 -7.77 12.99
C ASN A 308 -35.68 -6.34 13.30
N LEU A 309 -35.74 -5.91 14.56
CA LEU A 309 -35.25 -4.59 14.98
C LEU A 309 -33.74 -4.47 14.72
N LEU A 310 -32.96 -5.45 15.20
CA LEU A 310 -31.49 -5.41 15.17
C LEU A 310 -30.87 -5.78 13.82
N ALA A 311 -31.62 -6.48 12.95
CA ALA A 311 -31.22 -6.73 11.57
C ALA A 311 -31.48 -5.54 10.63
N THR A 312 -31.98 -4.42 11.14
CA THR A 312 -32.10 -3.18 10.36
C THR A 312 -30.70 -2.72 9.93
N PRO A 313 -30.42 -2.50 8.63
CA PRO A 313 -29.08 -2.16 8.14
C PRO A 313 -28.36 -1.02 8.88
N SER A 314 -29.07 0.05 9.24
CA SER A 314 -28.51 1.20 9.96
C SER A 314 -28.12 0.91 11.41
N CYS A 315 -28.58 -0.21 11.97
CA CYS A 315 -28.36 -0.57 13.37
C CYS A 315 -27.06 -1.33 13.61
N ILE A 316 -26.34 -1.71 12.56
CA ILE A 316 -25.14 -2.55 12.60
C ILE A 316 -23.94 -1.74 12.10
N PRO A 317 -23.25 -0.97 12.96
CA PRO A 317 -22.15 -0.14 12.51
C PRO A 317 -20.92 -1.03 12.28
N ILE A 318 -20.55 -1.20 11.02
CA ILE A 318 -19.29 -1.83 10.61
C ILE A 318 -18.33 -0.75 10.10
N ARG A 319 -17.06 -0.79 10.56
CA ARG A 319 -16.05 0.20 10.21
C ARG A 319 -14.76 -0.46 9.73
N LEU A 320 -14.07 0.23 8.83
CA LEU A 320 -12.63 0.01 8.62
C LEU A 320 -11.89 0.86 9.64
N ARG A 321 -11.07 0.21 10.47
CA ARG A 321 -10.21 0.86 11.47
C ARG A 321 -8.75 0.75 11.04
N ARG A 322 -8.03 1.86 11.10
CA ARG A 322 -6.57 1.90 10.95
C ARG A 322 -5.94 1.92 12.33
N HIS A 323 -4.89 1.13 12.50
CA HIS A 323 -4.02 1.13 13.67
C HIS A 323 -2.63 1.58 13.24
N VAL A 324 -2.14 2.65 13.85
CA VAL A 324 -0.78 3.13 13.66
C VAL A 324 -0.03 2.94 14.96
N THR A 325 1.03 2.14 14.89
CA THR A 325 1.88 1.81 16.02
C THR A 325 3.22 2.50 15.84
N ASP A 326 3.58 3.37 16.79
CA ASP A 326 4.86 4.06 16.85
C ASP A 326 5.59 3.78 18.17
N TYR A 327 6.91 3.88 18.16
CA TYR A 327 7.75 3.78 19.35
C TYR A 327 7.71 5.09 20.14
N SER A 328 7.38 5.05 21.43
CA SER A 328 7.50 6.20 22.34
C SER A 328 8.87 6.18 23.02
N PRO A 329 9.72 7.21 22.83
CA PRO A 329 11.01 7.32 23.50
C PRO A 329 10.90 7.61 25.01
N ASP A 330 9.69 7.90 25.53
CA ASP A 330 9.43 8.30 26.92
C ASP A 330 9.73 7.21 27.98
N PHE A 331 10.14 6.00 27.57
CA PHE A 331 10.45 4.90 28.48
C PHE A 331 11.95 4.57 28.52
N ALA A 332 12.52 4.69 29.72
CA ALA A 332 13.95 4.63 30.06
C ALA A 332 14.75 3.51 29.36
N PRO A 333 16.04 3.72 29.02
CA PRO A 333 16.84 2.84 28.17
C PRO A 333 17.09 1.39 28.66
N ASN A 334 16.71 1.01 29.89
CA ASN A 334 17.25 -0.17 30.56
C ASN A 334 16.25 -1.33 30.83
N SER A 335 15.11 -1.45 30.13
CA SER A 335 14.25 -2.64 30.27
C SER A 335 14.37 -3.57 29.05
N PRO A 336 14.40 -4.90 29.23
CA PRO A 336 14.46 -5.85 28.13
C PRO A 336 13.28 -5.68 27.17
N THR A 337 13.57 -5.62 25.87
CA THR A 337 12.59 -5.51 24.77
C THR A 337 12.32 -6.89 24.17
N GLU A 338 11.34 -7.61 24.68
CA GLU A 338 10.81 -8.80 23.99
C GLU A 338 9.72 -8.37 22.99
N PHE A 339 9.86 -8.73 21.71
CA PHE A 339 8.69 -8.74 20.81
C PHE A 339 7.90 -9.97 21.20
N ARG A 340 6.65 -9.78 21.55
CA ARG A 340 5.62 -10.62 20.94
C ARG A 340 5.02 -9.83 19.80
N ARG A 341 4.70 -10.49 18.69
CA ARG A 341 3.68 -9.96 17.78
C ARG A 341 2.52 -9.54 18.67
N PRO A 342 2.07 -8.27 18.64
CA PRO A 342 0.99 -7.86 19.48
C PRO A 342 -0.29 -8.55 18.99
N ASN A 343 -0.56 -9.76 19.51
CA ASN A 343 -1.94 -10.13 19.77
C ASN A 343 -2.46 -9.04 20.71
N THR A 344 -3.64 -8.51 20.40
CA THR A 344 -4.26 -7.24 20.82
C THR A 344 -4.43 -7.02 22.34
N ILE A 345 -3.78 -7.82 23.19
CA ILE A 345 -4.01 -7.88 24.64
C ILE A 345 -2.80 -7.41 25.45
N ASP A 346 -1.55 -7.51 24.97
CA ASP A 346 -0.36 -7.08 25.72
C ASP A 346 0.64 -6.33 24.85
N VAL A 347 0.32 -5.09 24.49
CA VAL A 347 1.28 -4.18 23.88
C VAL A 347 2.27 -3.73 24.97
N PRO A 348 3.59 -3.93 24.83
CA PRO A 348 4.56 -3.47 25.82
C PRO A 348 4.41 -1.96 26.02
N LYS A 349 4.53 -1.47 27.27
CA LYS A 349 4.31 -0.06 27.69
C LYS A 349 4.97 1.03 26.81
N ARG A 350 5.93 0.68 25.95
CA ARG A 350 6.70 1.60 25.09
C ARG A 350 6.10 1.86 23.71
N TRP A 351 5.09 1.10 23.30
CA TRP A 351 4.46 1.27 21.99
C TRP A 351 3.17 2.05 22.18
N LYS A 352 3.00 3.12 21.42
CA LYS A 352 1.73 3.83 21.37
C LYS A 352 0.99 3.35 20.12
N VAL A 353 -0.20 2.82 20.34
CA VAL A 353 -1.13 2.50 19.27
C VAL A 353 -2.15 3.62 19.21
N SER A 354 -2.28 4.23 18.04
CA SER A 354 -3.38 5.13 17.71
C SER A 354 -4.31 4.44 16.74
N SER A 355 -5.61 4.54 16.98
CA SER A 355 -6.63 3.90 16.16
C SER A 355 -7.64 4.94 15.70
N GLU A 356 -8.07 4.84 14.46
CA GLU A 356 -9.09 5.70 13.89
C GLU A 356 -9.97 4.91 12.90
N ASP A 357 -11.23 5.31 12.80
CA ASP A 357 -12.18 4.71 11.86
C ASP A 357 -12.16 5.50 10.55
N LEU A 358 -11.73 4.87 9.46
CA LEU A 358 -11.51 5.48 8.15
C LEU A 358 -12.63 5.21 7.14
N GLY A 359 -13.43 4.18 7.37
CA GLY A 359 -14.46 3.72 6.44
C GLY A 359 -15.69 3.24 7.17
N THR A 360 -16.84 3.37 6.51
CA THR A 360 -18.13 2.90 7.01
C THR A 360 -18.68 1.91 6.01
N GLY A 361 -19.11 0.74 6.49
CA GLY A 361 -19.82 -0.19 5.64
C GLY A 361 -21.32 0.04 5.65
N VAL A 362 -21.94 -0.45 4.60
CA VAL A 362 -23.39 -0.44 4.38
C VAL A 362 -23.88 -1.87 4.32
N TRP A 363 -25.11 -2.09 4.76
CA TRP A 363 -25.75 -3.41 4.76
C TRP A 363 -27.02 -3.38 3.92
N TRP A 364 -27.39 -4.53 3.35
CA TRP A 364 -28.67 -4.73 2.69
C TRP A 364 -29.15 -6.18 2.85
N PRO A 365 -30.48 -6.42 2.90
CA PRO A 365 -31.02 -7.77 3.04
C PRO A 365 -30.65 -8.70 1.89
N VAL A 366 -30.49 -10.00 2.20
CA VAL A 366 -30.48 -11.07 1.19
C VAL A 366 -31.90 -11.28 0.68
N ARG A 367 -32.09 -11.37 -0.65
CA ARG A 367 -33.42 -11.42 -1.28
C ARG A 367 -34.24 -12.68 -0.94
N GLU A 368 -33.57 -13.79 -0.65
CA GLU A 368 -34.19 -15.11 -0.40
C GLU A 368 -34.05 -15.56 1.06
N ASP A 369 -34.22 -14.63 2.01
CA ASP A 369 -34.09 -14.93 3.43
C ASP A 369 -35.38 -15.54 3.99
N VAL A 370 -35.52 -16.87 3.87
CA VAL A 370 -36.73 -17.63 4.24
C VAL A 370 -36.73 -18.09 5.71
N GLN A 371 -35.66 -17.84 6.47
CA GLN A 371 -35.57 -18.31 7.86
C GLN A 371 -36.29 -17.37 8.82
N GLU A 372 -37.20 -17.91 9.65
CA GLU A 372 -37.98 -17.12 10.61
C GLU A 372 -37.13 -16.62 11.78
N HIS A 373 -36.22 -17.46 12.28
CA HIS A 373 -35.34 -17.19 13.42
C HIS A 373 -33.92 -16.78 13.04
N SER A 374 -33.69 -16.46 11.76
CA SER A 374 -32.42 -15.95 11.29
C SER A 374 -32.62 -14.82 10.28
N LYS A 375 -31.71 -13.85 10.28
CA LYS A 375 -31.64 -12.80 9.27
C LYS A 375 -30.25 -12.73 8.67
N ARG A 376 -30.19 -12.55 7.35
CA ARG A 376 -28.94 -12.49 6.59
C ARG A 376 -28.84 -11.17 5.85
N LEU A 377 -27.70 -10.50 6.00
CA LEU A 377 -27.41 -9.25 5.30
C LEU A 377 -26.10 -9.38 4.51
N ASN A 378 -26.12 -8.88 3.29
CA ASN A 378 -24.92 -8.56 2.55
C ASN A 378 -24.43 -7.18 3.00
N GLY A 379 -23.13 -6.98 2.99
CA GLY A 379 -22.54 -5.69 3.29
C GLY A 379 -21.30 -5.40 2.49
N GLU A 380 -20.90 -4.14 2.53
CA GLU A 380 -19.75 -3.66 1.78
C GLU A 380 -19.13 -2.46 2.47
N ILE A 381 -17.80 -2.47 2.63
CA ILE A 381 -17.03 -1.30 3.10
C ILE A 381 -16.24 -0.75 1.92
N LYS A 382 -16.50 0.51 1.55
CA LYS A 382 -15.72 1.19 0.51
C LYS A 382 -14.34 1.60 1.04
N LEU A 383 -13.31 1.29 0.28
CA LEU A 383 -11.93 1.64 0.58
C LEU A 383 -11.55 2.91 -0.18
N SER A 384 -11.06 3.93 0.53
CA SER A 384 -10.52 5.13 -0.12
C SER A 384 -9.32 4.79 -1.00
N GLN A 385 -9.21 5.44 -2.16
CA GLN A 385 -8.04 5.32 -3.04
C GLN A 385 -6.75 5.85 -2.38
N ASN A 386 -6.89 6.71 -1.37
CA ASN A 386 -5.77 7.32 -0.65
C ASN A 386 -5.29 6.51 0.56
N LEU A 387 -5.92 5.35 0.84
CA LEU A 387 -5.47 4.48 1.92
C LEU A 387 -3.99 4.11 1.73
N LYS A 388 -3.28 4.10 2.85
CA LYS A 388 -1.89 3.66 2.93
C LYS A 388 -1.84 2.15 2.97
N SER A 389 -0.88 1.55 2.28
CA SER A 389 -0.69 0.10 2.37
C SER A 389 -0.39 -0.33 3.81
N THR A 390 -0.81 -1.53 4.18
CA THR A 390 -0.30 -2.19 5.40
C THR A 390 1.22 -2.28 5.31
N CYS A 391 1.93 -1.90 6.37
CA CYS A 391 3.39 -1.93 6.37
C CYS A 391 3.97 -2.14 7.76
N VAL A 392 5.18 -2.71 7.80
CA VAL A 392 6.00 -2.89 8.99
C VAL A 392 7.44 -2.50 8.64
N ILE A 393 8.03 -1.58 9.38
CA ILE A 393 9.45 -1.21 9.24
C ILE A 393 10.02 -0.82 10.60
N GLY A 394 10.99 -1.60 11.10
CA GLY A 394 11.54 -1.39 12.45
C GLY A 394 10.42 -1.35 13.50
N ASN A 395 10.30 -0.22 14.20
CA ASN A 395 9.27 0.01 15.23
C ASN A 395 8.09 0.87 14.77
N PHE A 396 7.82 0.87 13.46
CA PHE A 396 6.67 1.56 12.89
C PHE A 396 5.80 0.58 12.12
N MET A 397 4.49 0.67 12.33
CA MET A 397 3.53 -0.22 11.70
C MET A 397 2.22 0.49 11.39
N ILE A 398 1.66 0.17 10.22
CA ILE A 398 0.29 0.50 9.82
C ILE A 398 -0.45 -0.81 9.60
N GLN A 399 -1.49 -1.05 10.38
CA GLN A 399 -2.40 -2.18 10.24
C GLN A 399 -3.83 -1.70 10.06
N TYR A 400 -4.68 -2.60 9.59
CA TYR A 400 -6.10 -2.35 9.44
C TYR A 400 -6.90 -3.49 10.02
N SER A 401 -8.06 -3.16 10.56
CA SER A 401 -9.04 -4.13 10.97
C SER A 401 -10.44 -3.73 10.53
N VAL A 402 -11.30 -4.72 10.33
CA VAL A 402 -12.74 -4.53 10.20
C VAL A 402 -13.35 -4.73 11.59
N VAL A 403 -14.06 -3.71 12.08
CA VAL A 403 -14.68 -3.73 13.40
C VAL A 403 -16.20 -3.64 13.32
N ILE A 404 -16.89 -4.43 14.15
CA ILE A 404 -18.32 -4.28 14.42
C ILE A 404 -18.47 -3.55 15.76
N LEU A 405 -19.13 -2.39 15.74
CA LEU A 405 -19.41 -1.63 16.95
C LEU A 405 -20.73 -2.10 17.59
N PRO A 406 -20.97 -1.78 18.87
CA PRO A 406 -22.25 -2.07 19.51
C PRO A 406 -23.44 -1.59 18.69
N PHE A 407 -24.47 -2.42 18.61
CA PHE A 407 -25.66 -2.13 17.81
C PHE A 407 -26.42 -0.94 18.40
N SER A 408 -27.05 -0.15 17.54
CA SER A 408 -27.83 1.02 17.94
C SER A 408 -29.17 1.05 17.22
N ALA A 409 -30.26 0.95 17.99
CA ALA A 409 -31.61 1.09 17.47
C ALA A 409 -32.47 1.86 18.49
N THR A 410 -33.44 2.64 18.01
CA THR A 410 -34.26 3.53 18.86
C THR A 410 -34.94 2.82 20.04
N ALA A 411 -35.32 1.55 19.86
CA ALA A 411 -36.00 0.74 20.87
C ALA A 411 -35.09 -0.28 21.56
N PHE A 412 -33.77 -0.22 21.35
CA PHE A 412 -32.79 -1.15 21.91
C PHE A 412 -31.74 -0.40 22.73
N VAL A 413 -31.53 -0.85 23.96
CA VAL A 413 -30.43 -0.38 24.81
C VAL A 413 -29.43 -1.52 24.93
N SER A 414 -28.26 -1.36 24.32
CA SER A 414 -27.16 -2.31 24.44
C SER A 414 -26.74 -2.45 25.90
N GLU A 415 -26.38 -3.66 26.31
CA GLU A 415 -25.65 -3.87 27.56
C GLU A 415 -24.37 -3.01 27.55
N LYS A 416 -23.98 -2.46 28.70
CA LYS A 416 -22.84 -1.52 28.81
C LYS A 416 -21.55 -2.20 28.34
N HIS A 417 -21.20 -2.00 27.08
CA HIS A 417 -19.88 -2.28 26.55
C HIS A 417 -19.00 -1.04 26.72
N SER A 418 -17.73 -1.25 27.04
CA SER A 418 -16.74 -0.21 27.33
C SER A 418 -16.31 0.62 26.10
N GLY A 419 -17.21 0.84 25.14
CA GLY A 419 -16.91 1.44 23.83
C GLY A 419 -16.06 0.54 22.92
N LYS A 420 -15.81 -0.70 23.34
CA LYS A 420 -15.01 -1.68 22.58
C LYS A 420 -15.83 -2.28 21.42
N PRO A 421 -15.17 -2.67 20.32
CA PRO A 421 -15.80 -3.46 19.28
C PRO A 421 -16.40 -4.76 19.83
N LEU A 422 -17.54 -5.17 19.27
CA LEU A 422 -18.11 -6.51 19.48
C LEU A 422 -17.28 -7.59 18.78
N ALA A 423 -16.63 -7.22 17.68
CA ALA A 423 -15.81 -8.10 16.87
C ALA A 423 -14.78 -7.27 16.10
N GLU A 424 -13.58 -7.80 15.91
CA GLU A 424 -12.47 -7.13 15.21
C GLU A 424 -11.66 -8.16 14.40
N PHE A 425 -11.36 -7.82 13.14
CA PHE A 425 -10.68 -8.71 12.18
C PHE A 425 -9.57 -8.01 11.45
N ASP A 426 -8.35 -8.48 11.64
CA ASP A 426 -7.19 -7.96 10.92
C ASP A 426 -7.31 -8.24 9.43
N ILE A 427 -6.97 -7.23 8.65
CA ILE A 427 -6.89 -7.29 7.19
C ILE A 427 -5.65 -6.56 6.70
N GLU A 428 -5.29 -6.83 5.46
CA GLU A 428 -4.24 -6.09 4.76
C GLU A 428 -4.82 -5.16 3.70
N ILE A 429 -4.22 -3.97 3.58
CA ILE A 429 -4.49 -3.04 2.48
C ILE A 429 -3.34 -3.08 1.49
N ALA A 430 -3.67 -3.45 0.26
CA ALA A 430 -2.76 -3.56 -0.87
C ALA A 430 -2.86 -2.35 -1.81
N THR A 431 -1.81 -2.13 -2.60
CA THR A 431 -1.70 -1.01 -3.55
C THR A 431 -2.00 -1.39 -4.99
N ALA A 432 -1.95 -2.68 -5.32
CA ALA A 432 -2.27 -3.21 -6.63
C ALA A 432 -3.37 -4.28 -6.54
N TYR A 433 -4.08 -4.43 -7.65
CA TYR A 433 -5.14 -5.42 -7.80
C TYR A 433 -4.58 -6.84 -7.83
N ALA A 434 -5.38 -7.78 -7.33
CA ALA A 434 -5.19 -9.19 -7.58
C ALA A 434 -5.22 -9.50 -9.09
N SER A 435 -4.67 -10.65 -9.46
CA SER A 435 -4.85 -11.19 -10.80
C SER A 435 -6.32 -11.57 -11.05
N GLY A 436 -6.77 -11.44 -12.30
CA GLY A 436 -8.13 -11.76 -12.69
C GLY A 436 -9.06 -10.53 -12.71
N PRO A 437 -10.39 -10.73 -12.58
CA PRO A 437 -11.38 -9.67 -12.71
C PRO A 437 -11.26 -8.64 -11.59
N ARG A 438 -11.58 -7.37 -11.89
CA ARG A 438 -11.55 -6.28 -10.90
C ARG A 438 -12.72 -6.45 -9.92
N PRO A 439 -12.51 -6.19 -8.61
CA PRO A 439 -13.60 -6.18 -7.65
C PRO A 439 -14.70 -5.20 -8.05
N LEU A 440 -15.95 -5.62 -7.90
CA LEU A 440 -17.14 -4.79 -8.15
C LEU A 440 -17.72 -4.28 -6.83
N ALA A 441 -18.27 -3.06 -6.87
CA ALA A 441 -19.08 -2.51 -5.80
C ALA A 441 -20.56 -2.79 -6.10
N TYR A 442 -21.27 -3.40 -5.15
CA TYR A 442 -22.70 -3.72 -5.30
C TYR A 442 -23.60 -2.74 -4.56
N ALA A 443 -23.04 -1.99 -3.61
CA ALA A 443 -23.79 -0.99 -2.86
C ALA A 443 -23.70 0.40 -3.51
N GLN A 444 -24.75 1.20 -3.32
CA GLN A 444 -24.66 2.64 -3.52
C GLN A 444 -23.95 3.26 -2.32
N HIS A 445 -22.69 3.62 -2.49
CA HIS A 445 -21.93 4.35 -1.47
C HIS A 445 -22.19 5.85 -1.58
N PRO A 446 -22.30 6.58 -0.46
CA PRO A 446 -22.22 8.04 -0.45
C PRO A 446 -20.94 8.49 -1.19
N ARG A 447 -21.00 9.61 -1.92
CA ARG A 447 -19.80 10.17 -2.56
C ARG A 447 -18.81 10.56 -1.46
N ASP A 448 -17.51 10.49 -1.77
CA ASP A 448 -16.40 10.72 -0.82
C ASP A 448 -16.34 12.14 -0.20
N GLY A 449 -17.36 12.97 -0.39
CA GLY A 449 -17.51 14.32 0.17
C GLY A 449 -18.72 14.55 1.09
N GLU A 450 -19.55 13.54 1.37
CA GLU A 450 -20.71 13.69 2.27
C GLU A 450 -20.39 13.30 3.74
N VAL A 451 -19.23 12.70 3.97
CA VAL A 451 -18.62 12.63 5.29
C VAL A 451 -17.86 13.94 5.49
N VAL A 452 -18.51 14.93 6.13
CA VAL A 452 -17.86 16.16 6.58
C VAL A 452 -16.87 15.80 7.69
N ILE A 453 -15.68 15.37 7.30
CA ILE A 453 -14.48 15.55 8.10
C ILE A 453 -13.85 16.84 7.56
N ARG A 454 -13.98 17.92 8.35
CA ARG A 454 -13.15 19.11 8.16
C ARG A 454 -11.70 18.66 8.29
N GLU A 455 -10.91 18.72 7.21
CA GLU A 455 -9.54 19.21 7.24
C GLU A 455 -8.85 19.17 5.87
N ASN A 456 -7.99 20.17 5.69
CA ASN A 456 -7.39 20.60 4.45
C ASN A 456 -6.26 19.65 4.03
N TYR A 457 -6.33 19.12 2.81
CA TYR A 457 -5.15 18.57 2.13
C TYR A 457 -4.26 19.75 1.70
N THR A 458 -3.27 20.11 2.51
CA THR A 458 -2.22 21.03 2.08
C THR A 458 -1.21 20.29 1.22
N ILE A 459 -1.19 20.64 -0.06
CA ILE A 459 -0.14 20.29 -1.01
C ILE A 459 1.13 21.02 -0.56
N LEU A 460 2.13 20.27 -0.09
CA LEU A 460 3.44 20.85 0.22
C LEU A 460 4.14 21.22 -1.10
N SER A 461 4.22 22.51 -1.37
CA SER A 461 5.11 23.10 -2.37
C SER A 461 6.55 23.08 -1.88
N SER A 462 7.49 22.70 -2.74
CA SER A 462 8.92 22.67 -2.44
C SER A 462 9.46 24.06 -2.08
N THR A 463 9.95 24.23 -0.85
CA THR A 463 10.85 25.33 -0.49
C THR A 463 12.29 24.86 -0.61
N SER A 464 13.01 25.41 -1.59
CA SER A 464 14.46 25.30 -1.69
C SER A 464 15.09 26.10 -0.54
N VAL A 465 15.64 25.42 0.46
CA VAL A 465 16.47 26.07 1.48
C VAL A 465 17.91 26.07 0.98
N SER A 466 18.33 27.19 0.41
CA SER A 466 19.74 27.49 0.14
C SER A 466 20.43 27.86 1.45
N PHE A 467 21.31 26.99 1.95
CA PHE A 467 22.31 27.40 2.93
C PHE A 467 23.53 27.94 2.18
N ALA A 468 23.93 29.17 2.53
CA ALA A 468 25.13 29.83 2.04
C ALA A 468 26.41 29.13 2.50
#